data_AF-A0AAF1AQ96-F1
#
_entry.id   AF-A0AAF1AQ96-F1
#
_cell.length_a   1.000
_cell.length_b   1.000
_cell.length_c   1.000
_cell.angle_alpha   90.00
_cell.angle_beta   90.00
_cell.angle_gamma   90.00
#
_symmetry.space_group_name_H-M   'P 1'
#
loop_
_entity.id
_entity.type
_entity.pdbx_description
1 polymer ?
#
loop_
_entity_poly.entity_id
_entity_poly.type
_entity_poly.pdbx_seq_one_letter_code
_entity_poly.pdbx_strand_id
1 'polypeptide(L)' 'MHAVIDRQNNHGIHFRVLAKALRMSGGDHIHSGTVAGKLEEERDITMNRNHGIYFTQDWVSLPCVLH' A
#
# COMPACT_ATOMS: atom_id res chain seq x y z
N MET A 1 4.07 -4.98 11.87
CA MET A 1 3.85 -6.43 11.66
C MET A 1 3.31 -6.79 10.28
N HIS A 2 2.98 -5.82 9.41
CA HIS A 2 2.42 -6.09 8.07
C HIS A 2 3.32 -6.94 7.14
N ALA A 3 4.64 -6.76 7.22
CA ALA A 3 5.63 -7.50 6.43
C ALA A 3 5.60 -9.04 6.58
N VAL A 4 4.92 -9.58 7.59
CA VAL A 4 4.67 -11.04 7.70
C VAL A 4 3.74 -11.53 6.58
N ILE A 5 2.87 -10.66 6.08
CA ILE A 5 1.80 -10.98 5.13
C ILE A 5 2.04 -10.32 3.76
N ASP A 6 2.75 -9.18 3.70
CA ASP A 6 2.92 -8.42 2.45
C ASP A 6 4.32 -8.46 1.80
N ARG A 7 5.32 -9.08 2.45
CA ARG A 7 6.72 -9.08 1.95
C ARG A 7 6.97 -10.09 0.84
N GLN A 8 6.29 -11.23 0.83
CA GLN A 8 6.59 -12.32 -0.10
C GLN A 8 5.77 -12.19 -1.39
N ASN A 9 6.45 -12.21 -2.54
CA ASN A 9 5.80 -12.02 -3.84
C ASN A 9 4.96 -13.22 -4.31
N ASN A 10 5.23 -14.42 -3.78
CA ASN A 10 4.58 -15.66 -4.21
C ASN A 10 3.38 -16.07 -3.35
N HIS A 11 3.24 -15.51 -2.15
CA HIS A 11 2.19 -15.86 -1.21
C HIS A 11 2.00 -14.75 -0.19
N GLY A 12 0.76 -14.28 -0.03
CA GLY A 12 0.42 -13.21 0.90
C GLY A 12 -0.59 -12.22 0.32
N ILE A 13 -0.61 -11.02 0.88
CA ILE A 13 -1.48 -9.92 0.45
C ILE A 13 -0.59 -8.70 0.20
N HIS A 14 -0.59 -8.20 -1.04
CA HIS A 14 0.20 -7.02 -1.39
C HIS A 14 -0.20 -5.81 -0.52
N PHE A 15 0.79 -5.06 -0.02
CA PHE A 15 0.59 -3.96 0.94
C PHE A 15 -0.49 -2.96 0.53
N ARG A 16 -0.64 -2.69 -0.77
CA ARG A 16 -1.68 -1.80 -1.32
C ARG A 16 -3.11 -2.22 -0.96
N VAL A 17 -3.38 -3.52 -0.87
CA VAL A 17 -4.69 -4.03 -0.44
C VAL A 17 -4.90 -3.72 1.04
N LEU A 18 -3.88 -3.87 1.87
CA LEU A 18 -3.91 -3.48 3.28
C LEU A 18 -4.10 -1.97 3.44
N ALA A 19 -3.43 -1.16 2.61
CA ALA A 19 -3.59 0.29 2.61
C ALA A 19 -5.02 0.74 2.22
N LYS A 20 -5.64 0.06 1.24
CA LYS A 20 -7.05 0.27 0.91
C LYS A 20 -7.97 -0.09 2.09
N ALA A 21 -7.73 -1.24 2.71
CA ALA A 21 -8.51 -1.68 3.86
C ALA A 21 -8.41 -0.68 5.03
N LEU A 22 -7.20 -0.19 5.32
CA LEU A 22 -6.99 0.84 6.35
C LEU A 22 -7.78 2.12 6.06
N ARG A 23 -7.72 2.62 4.82
CA ARG A 23 -8.49 3.82 4.41
C ARG A 23 -9.99 3.62 4.59
N MET A 24 -10.51 2.47 4.16
CA MET A 24 -11.93 2.15 4.33
C MET A 24 -12.32 1.95 5.81
N SER A 25 -11.41 1.47 6.66
CA SER A 25 -11.63 1.38 8.10
C SER A 25 -11.56 2.72 8.84
N GLY A 26 -11.21 3.82 8.15
CA GLY A 26 -11.10 5.15 8.75
C GLY A 26 -9.75 5.43 9.42
N GLY A 27 -8.67 4.80 8.97
CA GLY A 27 -7.33 5.11 9.47
C GLY A 27 -6.80 6.43 8.90
N ASP A 28 -6.21 7.26 9.76
CA ASP A 28 -5.72 8.59 9.36
C ASP A 28 -4.30 8.56 8.80
N HIS A 29 -3.42 7.73 9.39
CA HIS A 29 -1.99 7.63 9.03
C HIS A 29 -1.58 6.18 8.73
N ILE A 30 -0.71 5.99 7.72
CA ILE A 30 -0.16 4.69 7.35
C ILE A 30 1.34 4.76 7.11
N HIS A 31 2.11 3.84 7.70
CA HIS A 31 3.51 3.67 7.30
C HIS A 31 3.61 2.83 6.02
N SER A 32 3.73 3.49 4.87
CA SER A 32 3.91 2.91 3.53
C SER A 32 5.39 2.82 3.12
N GLY A 33 6.29 2.60 4.08
CA GLY A 33 7.72 2.34 3.85
C GLY A 33 8.52 3.52 3.30
N THR A 34 9.75 3.25 2.84
CA THR A 34 10.68 4.26 2.32
C THR A 34 11.57 3.61 1.27
N VAL A 35 11.47 4.06 0.02
CA VAL A 35 12.17 3.48 -1.14
C VAL A 35 13.69 3.43 -0.99
N ALA A 36 14.29 4.40 -0.31
CA ALA A 36 15.73 4.47 -0.02
C ALA A 36 16.05 4.11 1.44
N GLY A 37 15.14 3.42 2.12
CA GLY A 37 15.24 3.04 3.52
C GLY A 37 15.89 1.68 3.72
N LYS A 38 15.89 1.23 4.98
CA LYS A 38 16.44 -0.08 5.38
C LYS A 38 15.49 -1.26 5.11
N LEU A 39 14.21 -0.98 4.86
CA LEU A 39 13.17 -1.99 4.67
C LEU A 39 12.93 -2.26 3.19
N GLU A 40 12.52 -3.49 2.87
CA GLU A 40 12.26 -3.94 1.50
C GLU A 40 11.11 -3.15 0.87
N GLU A 41 11.36 -2.54 -0.29
CA GLU A 41 10.33 -2.02 -1.19
C GLU A 41 10.81 -2.09 -2.64
N GLU A 42 9.90 -2.43 -3.55
CA GLU A 42 10.21 -2.43 -4.98
C GLU A 42 9.99 -1.04 -5.57
N ARG A 43 11.07 -0.39 -5.99
CA ARG A 43 11.09 1.01 -6.44
C ARG A 43 10.07 1.31 -7.54
N ASP A 44 9.92 0.41 -8.50
CA ASP A 44 8.98 0.59 -9.60
C ASP A 44 7.51 0.40 -9.18
N ILE A 45 7.24 -0.32 -8.10
CA ILE A 45 5.89 -0.49 -7.56
C ILE A 45 5.53 0.71 -6.67
N THR A 46 6.48 1.22 -5.88
CA THR A 46 6.24 2.33 -4.95
C THR A 46 6.21 3.69 -5.64
N MET A 47 7.06 3.93 -6.65
CA MET A 47 7.16 5.25 -7.29
C MET A 47 6.22 5.45 -8.48
N ASN A 48 5.85 4.38 -9.19
CA ASN A 48 4.94 4.48 -10.32
C ASN A 48 3.49 4.30 -9.87
N ARG A 49 2.75 5.41 -9.85
CA ARG A 49 1.34 5.45 -9.41
C ARG A 49 0.44 4.48 -10.16
N ASN A 50 0.73 4.17 -11.43
CA ASN A 50 -0.10 3.32 -12.27
C ASN A 50 0.33 1.84 -12.25
N HIS A 51 1.55 1.54 -11.81
CA HIS A 51 2.06 0.18 -11.79
C HIS A 51 1.45 -0.60 -10.62
N GLY A 52 1.06 -1.86 -10.82
CA GLY A 52 0.41 -2.70 -9.80
C GLY A 52 -1.05 -2.35 -9.47
N ILE A 53 -1.70 -1.46 -10.24
CA ILE A 53 -3.15 -1.22 -10.18
C ILE A 53 -3.84 -2.12 -11.19
N TYR A 54 -4.58 -3.12 -10.70
CA TYR A 54 -5.34 -4.04 -11.54
C TYR A 54 -6.77 -3.56 -11.81
N PHE A 55 -7.33 -2.73 -10.93
CA PHE A 55 -8.71 -2.24 -11.01
C PHE A 55 -8.76 -0.74 -10.76
N THR A 56 -9.60 -0.04 -11.52
CA THR A 56 -9.97 1.35 -11.25
C THR A 56 -10.72 1.44 -9.93
N GLN A 57 -10.36 2.39 -9.07
CA GLN A 57 -10.96 2.57 -7.76
C GLN A 57 -11.42 4.02 -7.59
N ASP A 58 -12.73 4.23 -7.61
CA ASP A 58 -13.31 5.46 -7.09
C ASP A 58 -13.40 5.37 -5.56
N TRP A 59 -13.16 6.51 -4.90
CA TRP A 59 -13.17 6.66 -3.45
C TRP A 59 -14.37 7.44 -2.94
N VAL A 60 -15.23 7.96 -3.82
CA VAL A 60 -16.52 8.58 -3.45
C VAL A 60 -16.36 9.58 -2.30
N SER A 61 -15.41 10.50 -2.47
CA SER A 61 -15.07 11.55 -1.49
C SER A 61 -14.52 11.08 -0.13
N LEU A 62 -14.20 9.78 0.05
CA LEU A 62 -13.52 9.31 1.25
C LEU A 62 -12.21 10.09 1.46
N PRO A 63 -11.90 10.55 2.69
CA PRO A 63 -10.69 11.31 2.96
C PRO A 63 -9.42 10.50 2.63
N CYS A 64 -8.33 11.21 2.35
CA CYS A 64 -7.03 10.59 2.11
C CYS A 64 -6.40 10.11 3.44
N VAL A 65 -5.53 9.10 3.36
CA VAL A 65 -4.68 8.64 4.46
C VAL A 65 -3.30 9.27 4.27
N LEU A 66 -2.70 9.82 5.32
CA LEU A 66 -1.35 10.39 5.25
C LEU A 66 -0.31 9.28 5.45
N HIS A 67 0.81 9.40 4.74
CA HIS A 67 1.98 8.53 4.89
C HIS A 67 3.14 9.32 5.50
#